data_AF-A0AAP3DKK6-F1
#
_entry.id   AF-A0AAP3DKK6-F1
#
_cell.length_a   1.000
_cell.length_b   1.000
_cell.length_c   1.000
_cell.angle_alpha   90.00
_cell.angle_beta   90.00
_cell.angle_gamma   90.00
#
_symmetry.space_group_name_H-M   'P 1'
#
loop_
_entity.id
_entity.type
_entity.pdbx_description
1 polymer ?
#
loop_
_entity_poly.entity_id
_entity_poly.type
_entity_poly.pdbx_seq_one_letter_code
_entity_poly.pdbx_strand_id
1 'polypeptide(L)'
;MKSRQRKKILKIVARQINSGDFTKLKPVYFRCVDKTISDYIEKKYITEFRPWWYDQIDNWSNMNLGEEHRKHYDKTLAELQNWTGIDIDKYHQYFELNHKEEPKKQRNNRKPRKEKEQPIRKLKNPKEYKIRVIRDGKPEWENIIAEQAFQYRGYEFFIAHYHGWWVVSDVTAGIQIACHDRYKRSVQIAKERIERNFEKYVSQVTQLRKEYAE
;
A
#
# COMPACT_ATOMS: atom_id res chain seq x y z
N MET A 1 -11.47 -14.96 0.41
CA MET A 1 -11.59 -16.28 1.07
C MET A 1 -11.92 -16.08 2.54
N LYS A 2 -12.77 -16.92 3.15
CA LYS A 2 -13.14 -16.78 4.57
C LYS A 2 -11.94 -17.05 5.49
N SER A 3 -11.80 -16.30 6.58
CA SER A 3 -10.67 -16.41 7.53
C SER A 3 -10.40 -17.83 8.03
N ARG A 4 -11.47 -18.59 8.33
CA ARG A 4 -11.39 -19.99 8.77
C ARG A 4 -10.77 -20.93 7.72
N GLN A 5 -11.14 -20.74 6.45
CA GLN A 5 -10.57 -21.52 5.34
C GLN A 5 -9.09 -21.21 5.14
N ARG A 6 -8.72 -19.91 5.22
CA ARG A 6 -7.31 -19.48 5.17
C ARG A 6 -6.48 -20.16 6.25
N LYS A 7 -6.92 -20.10 7.51
CA LYS A 7 -6.23 -20.76 8.63
C LYS A 7 -6.08 -22.27 8.41
N LYS A 8 -7.10 -22.93 7.86
CA LYS A 8 -7.03 -24.37 7.55
C LYS A 8 -5.98 -24.67 6.49
N ILE A 9 -5.94 -23.89 5.41
CA ILE A 9 -4.96 -24.05 4.34
C ILE A 9 -3.55 -23.83 4.90
N LEU A 10 -3.30 -22.72 5.61
CA LEU A 10 -1.98 -22.43 6.20
C LEU A 10 -1.49 -23.57 7.10
N LYS A 11 -2.36 -24.17 7.92
CA LYS A 11 -2.01 -25.34 8.75
C LYS A 11 -1.66 -26.59 7.93
N ILE A 12 -2.37 -26.85 6.84
CA ILE A 12 -2.07 -27.98 5.95
C ILE A 12 -0.71 -27.77 5.30
N VAL A 13 -0.47 -26.56 4.78
CA VAL A 13 0.79 -26.19 4.14
C VAL A 13 1.95 -26.27 5.12
N ALA A 14 1.84 -25.67 6.30
CA ALA A 14 2.85 -25.73 7.35
C ALA A 14 3.26 -27.17 7.67
N ARG A 15 2.29 -28.06 7.87
CA ARG A 15 2.58 -29.49 8.14
C ARG A 15 3.34 -30.15 7.00
N GLN A 16 2.93 -29.90 5.76
CA GLN A 16 3.50 -30.56 4.58
C GLN A 16 4.90 -30.04 4.22
N ILE A 17 5.12 -28.74 4.39
CA ILE A 17 6.44 -28.13 4.20
C ILE A 17 7.41 -28.63 5.28
N ASN A 18 6.96 -28.67 6.53
CA ASN A 18 7.82 -29.11 7.64
C ASN A 18 8.09 -30.63 7.59
N SER A 19 7.19 -31.43 7.01
CA SER A 19 7.40 -32.87 6.83
C SER A 19 8.17 -33.22 5.54
N GLY A 20 8.43 -32.25 4.66
CA GLY A 20 9.04 -32.49 3.34
C GLY A 20 8.16 -33.29 2.36
N ASP A 21 6.87 -33.50 2.66
CA ASP A 21 5.93 -34.23 1.78
C ASP A 21 4.99 -33.24 1.09
N PHE A 22 5.40 -32.83 -0.11
CA PHE A 22 4.71 -31.81 -0.90
C PHE A 22 3.76 -32.39 -1.95
N THR A 23 3.69 -33.72 -2.10
CA THR A 23 2.88 -34.41 -3.12
C THR A 23 1.38 -34.09 -3.01
N LYS A 24 0.94 -33.63 -1.83
CA LYS A 24 -0.45 -33.34 -1.48
C LYS A 24 -0.81 -31.85 -1.59
N LEU A 25 0.13 -30.98 -1.95
CA LEU A 25 -0.12 -29.55 -2.08
C LEU A 25 -0.75 -29.22 -3.45
N LYS A 26 -1.97 -28.69 -3.43
CA LYS A 26 -2.66 -28.23 -4.64
C LYS A 26 -2.21 -26.82 -5.02
N PRO A 27 -2.20 -26.44 -6.31
CA PRO A 27 -1.90 -25.07 -6.78
C PRO A 27 -2.67 -23.95 -6.06
N VAL A 28 -3.91 -24.23 -5.62
CA VAL A 28 -4.75 -23.27 -4.88
C VAL A 28 -4.17 -22.95 -3.49
N TYR A 29 -3.43 -23.87 -2.88
CA TYR A 29 -2.80 -23.63 -1.58
C TYR A 29 -1.61 -22.69 -1.70
N PHE A 30 -0.79 -22.81 -2.74
CA PHE A 30 0.31 -21.89 -3.03
C PHE A 30 -0.20 -20.46 -3.23
N ARG A 31 -1.20 -20.26 -4.09
CA ARG A 31 -1.83 -18.94 -4.27
C ARG A 31 -2.37 -18.33 -2.98
N CYS A 32 -2.88 -19.18 -2.08
CA CYS A 32 -3.35 -18.74 -0.78
C CYS A 32 -2.20 -18.31 0.12
N VAL A 33 -1.10 -19.06 0.12
CA VAL A 33 0.10 -18.77 0.91
C VAL A 33 0.77 -17.51 0.38
N ASP A 34 1.06 -17.43 -0.92
CA ASP A 34 1.66 -16.25 -1.58
C ASP A 34 0.88 -14.98 -1.25
N LYS A 35 -0.45 -15.02 -1.47
CA LYS A 35 -1.29 -13.87 -1.16
C LYS A 35 -1.25 -13.51 0.33
N THR A 36 -1.18 -14.51 1.22
CA THR A 36 -1.10 -14.25 2.66
C THR A 36 0.24 -13.61 3.04
N ILE A 37 1.33 -14.08 2.43
CA ILE A 37 2.68 -13.54 2.63
C ILE A 37 2.73 -12.09 2.13
N SER A 38 2.33 -11.85 0.87
CA SER A 38 2.29 -10.50 0.28
C SER A 38 1.40 -9.54 1.08
N ASP A 39 0.15 -9.92 1.39
CA ASP A 39 -0.79 -9.06 2.13
C ASP A 39 -0.23 -8.73 3.54
N TYR A 40 0.51 -9.64 4.18
CA TYR A 40 1.10 -9.41 5.51
C TYR A 40 2.31 -8.48 5.45
N ILE A 41 3.25 -8.73 4.54
CA ILE A 41 4.45 -7.91 4.34
C ILE A 41 4.05 -6.49 3.94
N GLU A 42 3.14 -6.34 2.98
CA GLU A 42 2.64 -5.04 2.53
C GLU A 42 1.98 -4.28 3.69
N LYS A 43 1.16 -4.96 4.49
CA LYS A 43 0.54 -4.34 5.67
C LYS A 43 1.62 -3.85 6.65
N LYS A 44 2.59 -4.70 7.00
CA LYS A 44 3.68 -4.37 7.92
C LYS A 44 4.54 -3.22 7.42
N TYR A 45 4.85 -3.22 6.12
CA TYR A 45 5.55 -2.13 5.48
C TYR A 45 4.76 -0.81 5.61
N ILE A 46 3.47 -0.81 5.28
CA ILE A 46 2.64 0.39 5.29
C ILE A 46 2.37 0.89 6.72
N THR A 47 2.16 0.00 7.68
CA THR A 47 1.74 0.39 9.04
C THR A 47 2.88 0.56 10.02
N GLU A 48 4.05 -0.03 9.77
CA GLU A 48 5.18 -0.03 10.70
C GLU A 48 6.43 0.59 10.06
N PHE A 49 6.97 -0.01 8.99
CA PHE A 49 8.23 0.46 8.41
C PHE A 49 8.13 1.86 7.82
N ARG A 50 7.13 2.09 6.97
CA ARG A 50 7.01 3.35 6.24
C ARG A 50 6.79 4.53 7.19
N PRO A 51 5.89 4.47 8.21
CA PRO A 51 5.79 5.51 9.22
C PRO A 51 7.10 5.71 9.97
N TRP A 52 7.70 4.63 10.49
CA TRP A 52 8.96 4.71 11.23
C TRP A 52 10.09 5.33 10.40
N TRP A 53 10.21 4.95 9.12
CA TRP A 53 11.21 5.50 8.21
C TRP A 53 11.07 7.01 8.05
N TYR A 54 9.84 7.51 7.90
CA TYR A 54 9.59 8.96 7.83
C TYR A 54 9.74 9.67 9.18
N ASP A 55 9.55 8.98 10.30
CA ASP A 55 9.86 9.51 11.63
C ASP A 55 11.38 9.70 11.82
N GLN A 56 12.22 8.96 11.07
CA GLN A 56 13.68 9.08 11.08
C GLN A 56 14.24 10.10 10.07
N ILE A 57 13.41 10.97 9.49
CA ILE A 57 13.82 11.87 8.39
C ILE A 57 15.04 12.74 8.72
N ASP A 58 15.18 13.17 9.97
CA ASP A 58 16.30 13.99 10.43
C ASP A 58 17.61 13.19 10.57
N ASN A 59 17.55 11.85 10.54
CA ASN A 59 18.68 10.93 10.69
C ASN A 59 18.99 10.13 9.41
N TRP A 60 18.32 10.41 8.29
CA TRP A 60 18.54 9.69 7.04
C TRP A 60 19.98 9.76 6.53
N SER A 61 20.72 10.84 6.82
CA SER A 61 22.13 10.96 6.45
C SER A 61 23.03 9.89 7.09
N ASN A 62 22.60 9.33 8.22
CA ASN A 62 23.34 8.31 8.97
C ASN A 62 22.73 6.91 8.81
N MET A 63 21.69 6.74 7.98
CA MET A 63 20.94 5.50 7.84
C MET A 63 20.88 5.05 6.39
N ASN A 64 21.10 3.76 6.14
CA ASN A 64 20.94 3.18 4.83
C ASN A 64 19.53 2.58 4.68
N LEU A 65 18.72 3.15 3.77
CA LEU A 65 17.36 2.67 3.50
C LEU A 65 17.32 1.18 3.18
N GLY A 66 18.27 0.68 2.37
CA GLY A 66 18.33 -0.72 1.98
C GLY A 66 18.59 -1.66 3.15
N GLU A 67 19.49 -1.28 4.06
CA GLU A 67 19.79 -2.06 5.27
C GLU A 67 18.62 -2.07 6.25
N GLU A 68 18.03 -0.90 6.52
CA GLU A 68 16.89 -0.81 7.43
C GLU A 68 15.64 -1.50 6.88
N HIS A 69 15.41 -1.39 5.58
CA HIS A 69 14.35 -2.15 4.91
C HIS A 69 14.59 -3.66 5.03
N ARG A 70 15.83 -4.13 4.86
CA ARG A 70 16.19 -5.54 5.04
C ARG A 70 15.96 -6.00 6.47
N LYS A 71 16.43 -5.25 7.49
CA LYS A 71 16.19 -5.56 8.90
C LYS A 71 14.70 -5.68 9.22
N HIS A 72 13.88 -4.74 8.74
CA HIS A 72 12.43 -4.80 8.91
C HIS A 72 11.81 -6.01 8.21
N TYR A 73 12.25 -6.29 7.00
CA TYR A 73 11.78 -7.42 6.21
C TYR A 73 12.08 -8.75 6.90
N ASP A 74 13.32 -8.95 7.35
CA ASP A 74 13.76 -10.17 8.05
C ASP A 74 12.96 -10.39 9.34
N LYS A 75 12.76 -9.32 10.12
CA LYS A 75 11.90 -9.36 11.32
C LYS A 75 10.46 -9.74 10.96
N THR A 76 9.93 -9.15 9.90
CA THR A 76 8.56 -9.40 9.42
C THR A 76 8.39 -10.84 8.96
N LEU A 77 9.38 -11.40 8.26
CA LEU A 77 9.41 -12.80 7.85
C LEU A 77 9.43 -13.73 9.07
N ALA A 78 10.25 -13.44 10.08
CA ALA A 78 10.30 -14.23 11.30
C ALA A 78 8.96 -14.24 12.05
N GLU A 79 8.30 -13.07 12.17
CA GLU A 79 6.94 -12.99 12.74
C GLU A 79 5.92 -13.77 11.93
N LEU A 80 6.00 -13.70 10.59
CA LEU A 80 5.13 -14.41 9.68
C LEU A 80 5.31 -15.93 9.78
N GLN A 81 6.55 -16.40 9.85
CA GLN A 81 6.89 -17.80 10.05
C GLN A 81 6.36 -18.32 11.39
N ASN A 82 6.50 -17.54 12.47
CA ASN A 82 5.93 -17.87 13.78
C ASN A 82 4.39 -17.93 13.76
N TRP A 83 3.73 -17.01 13.02
CA TRP A 83 2.28 -16.98 12.92
C TRP A 83 1.70 -18.10 12.06
N THR A 84 2.35 -18.40 10.93
CA THR A 84 1.86 -19.40 9.97
C THR A 84 2.35 -20.81 10.26
N GLY A 85 3.49 -20.95 10.94
CA GLY A 85 4.21 -22.20 11.13
C GLY A 85 4.89 -22.71 9.85
N ILE A 86 4.94 -21.90 8.79
CA ILE A 86 5.55 -22.23 7.50
C ILE A 86 7.00 -21.78 7.51
N ASP A 87 7.91 -22.73 7.32
CA ASP A 87 9.31 -22.46 7.01
C ASP A 87 9.40 -21.80 5.61
N ILE A 88 9.71 -20.50 5.58
CA ILE A 88 9.62 -19.67 4.38
C ILE A 88 10.74 -20.01 3.39
N ASP A 89 11.90 -20.42 3.89
CA ASP A 89 13.04 -20.81 3.06
C ASP A 89 12.73 -22.12 2.33
N LYS A 90 12.19 -23.12 3.05
CA LYS A 90 11.72 -24.37 2.44
C LYS A 90 10.57 -24.14 1.47
N TYR A 91 9.68 -23.19 1.76
CA TYR A 91 8.62 -22.81 0.85
C TYR A 91 9.17 -22.23 -0.47
N HIS A 92 10.13 -21.32 -0.41
CA HIS A 92 10.77 -20.72 -1.60
C HIS A 92 11.53 -21.77 -2.42
N GLN A 93 12.36 -22.58 -1.77
CA GLN A 93 13.08 -23.67 -2.44
C GLN A 93 12.13 -24.60 -3.19
N TYR A 94 11.01 -24.95 -2.56
CA TYR A 94 9.99 -25.78 -3.22
C TYR A 94 9.34 -25.05 -4.41
N PHE A 95 8.96 -23.79 -4.23
CA PHE A 95 8.31 -22.99 -5.28
C PHE A 95 9.22 -22.88 -6.51
N GLU A 96 10.50 -22.57 -6.30
CA GLU A 96 11.51 -22.50 -7.37
C GLU A 96 11.72 -23.85 -8.07
N LEU A 97 11.74 -24.96 -7.33
CA LEU A 97 11.93 -26.29 -7.92
C LEU A 97 10.72 -26.78 -8.72
N ASN A 98 9.50 -26.43 -8.29
CA ASN A 98 8.27 -27.02 -8.84
C ASN A 98 7.47 -26.07 -9.74
N HIS A 99 7.82 -24.78 -9.82
CA HIS A 99 7.10 -23.78 -10.62
C HIS A 99 8.03 -23.10 -11.66
N LYS A 100 9.14 -23.75 -12.05
CA LYS A 100 10.11 -23.29 -13.06
C LYS A 100 9.52 -22.99 -14.44
N GLU A 101 8.37 -23.56 -14.76
CA GLU A 101 7.59 -23.17 -15.92
C GLU A 101 6.33 -22.48 -15.41
N GLU A 102 6.22 -21.17 -15.59
CA GLU A 102 4.92 -20.54 -15.55
C GLU A 102 4.06 -21.30 -16.58
N PRO A 103 2.97 -21.98 -16.18
CA PRO A 103 2.03 -22.45 -17.18
C PRO A 103 1.54 -21.20 -17.89
N LYS A 104 1.99 -21.00 -19.14
CA LYS A 104 1.52 -19.91 -20.02
C LYS A 104 0.03 -19.88 -19.84
N LYS A 105 -0.49 -18.83 -19.21
CA LYS A 105 -1.92 -18.68 -18.98
C LYS A 105 -2.54 -18.80 -20.37
N GLN A 106 -3.13 -19.95 -20.69
CA GLN A 106 -4.16 -20.01 -21.71
C GLN A 106 -5.27 -19.15 -21.13
N ARG A 107 -5.19 -17.85 -21.44
CA ARG A 107 -6.29 -16.93 -21.30
C ARG A 107 -7.33 -17.48 -22.27
N ASN A 108 -8.14 -18.42 -21.77
CA ASN A 108 -9.46 -18.63 -22.35
C ASN A 108 -10.03 -17.23 -22.48
N ASN A 109 -10.36 -16.83 -23.71
CA ASN A 109 -10.98 -15.57 -24.08
C ASN A 109 -12.33 -15.46 -23.39
N ARG A 110 -12.33 -15.36 -22.05
CA ARG A 110 -13.46 -14.88 -21.29
C ARG A 110 -13.54 -13.43 -21.67
N LYS A 111 -14.60 -13.07 -22.39
CA LYS A 111 -14.98 -11.67 -22.59
C LYS A 111 -14.74 -10.96 -21.26
N PRO A 112 -13.96 -9.88 -21.21
CA PRO A 112 -13.70 -9.17 -19.97
C PRO A 112 -15.06 -8.93 -19.33
N ARG A 113 -15.25 -9.50 -18.14
CA ARG A 113 -16.45 -9.24 -17.37
C ARG A 113 -16.37 -7.75 -17.09
N LYS A 114 -17.23 -6.94 -17.73
CA LYS A 114 -17.32 -5.50 -17.43
C LYS A 114 -17.30 -5.39 -15.91
N GLU A 115 -16.26 -4.76 -15.38
CA GLU A 115 -16.22 -4.47 -13.96
C GLU A 115 -17.50 -3.69 -13.70
N LYS A 116 -18.38 -4.25 -12.87
CA LYS A 116 -19.46 -3.45 -12.35
C LYS A 116 -18.75 -2.39 -11.54
N GLU A 117 -18.79 -1.15 -11.99
CA GLU A 117 -18.34 -0.01 -11.21
C GLU A 117 -18.90 -0.24 -9.81
N GLN A 118 -17.99 -0.47 -8.84
CA GLN A 118 -18.42 -0.44 -7.46
C GLN A 118 -19.11 0.91 -7.29
N PRO A 119 -20.22 1.02 -6.57
CA PRO A 119 -20.83 2.30 -6.31
C PRO A 119 -19.83 3.08 -5.46
N ILE A 120 -18.90 3.77 -6.13
CA ILE A 120 -18.08 4.82 -5.58
C ILE A 120 -19.13 5.73 -4.98
N ARG A 121 -19.09 5.87 -3.66
CA ARG A 121 -19.94 6.83 -2.96
C ARG A 121 -19.75 8.14 -3.72
N LYS A 122 -20.77 8.56 -4.48
CA LYS A 122 -20.68 9.74 -5.33
C LYS A 122 -20.19 10.87 -4.42
N LEU A 123 -19.08 11.49 -4.80
CA LEU A 123 -18.60 12.71 -4.12
C LEU A 123 -19.81 13.62 -3.97
N LYS A 124 -20.08 14.10 -2.76
CA LYS A 124 -21.34 14.81 -2.50
C LYS A 124 -21.36 16.15 -3.24
N ASN A 125 -20.24 16.87 -3.15
CA ASN A 125 -20.00 18.17 -3.78
C ASN A 125 -18.65 18.14 -4.52
N PRO A 126 -18.58 17.49 -5.69
CA PRO A 126 -17.36 17.45 -6.47
C PRO A 126 -17.01 18.85 -7.01
N LYS A 127 -15.74 19.22 -6.91
CA LYS A 127 -15.14 20.40 -7.51
C LYS A 127 -13.93 19.95 -8.33
N GLU A 128 -13.66 20.68 -9.41
CA GLU A 128 -12.43 20.50 -10.15
C GLU A 128 -11.30 21.24 -9.45
N TYR A 129 -10.21 20.53 -9.18
CA TYR A 129 -8.99 21.09 -8.64
C TYR A 129 -7.86 20.88 -9.64
N LYS A 130 -7.10 21.93 -9.90
CA LYS A 130 -5.87 21.84 -10.66
C LYS A 130 -4.73 21.52 -9.69
N ILE A 131 -4.28 20.28 -9.70
CA ILE A 131 -3.24 19.82 -8.80
C ILE A 131 -1.96 19.53 -9.56
N ARG A 132 -0.86 19.54 -8.82
CA ARG A 132 0.44 19.17 -9.34
C ARG A 132 0.66 17.68 -9.11
N VAL A 133 1.08 16.97 -10.14
CA VAL A 133 1.38 15.54 -10.14
C VAL A 133 2.74 15.30 -10.76
N ILE A 134 3.45 14.27 -10.33
CA ILE A 134 4.75 13.90 -10.93
C ILE A 134 4.50 12.72 -11.87
N ARG A 135 4.71 12.91 -13.17
CA ARG A 135 4.70 11.85 -14.19
C ARG A 135 6.08 11.77 -14.83
N ASP A 136 6.64 10.57 -14.92
CA ASP A 136 7.97 10.31 -15.49
C ASP A 136 9.08 11.23 -14.94
N GLY A 137 9.00 11.55 -13.64
CA GLY A 137 9.94 12.44 -12.95
C GLY A 137 9.76 13.95 -13.22
N LYS A 138 8.77 14.34 -14.03
CA LYS A 138 8.46 15.74 -14.33
C LYS A 138 7.16 16.18 -13.66
N PRO A 139 7.10 17.42 -13.14
CA PRO A 139 5.87 17.98 -12.60
C PRO A 139 4.92 18.38 -13.74
N GLU A 140 3.72 17.82 -13.74
CA GLU A 140 2.63 18.19 -14.63
C GLU A 140 1.44 18.70 -13.81
N TRP A 141 0.67 19.61 -14.38
CA TRP A 141 -0.58 20.07 -13.77
C TRP A 141 -1.75 19.29 -14.35
N GLU A 142 -2.51 18.62 -13.50
CA GLU A 142 -3.65 17.81 -13.89
C GLU A 142 -4.92 18.33 -13.20
N ASN A 143 -6.02 18.35 -13.94
CA ASN A 143 -7.33 18.64 -13.38
C ASN A 143 -7.91 17.35 -12.81
N ILE A 144 -8.27 17.38 -11.53
CA ILE A 144 -8.90 16.26 -10.85
C ILE A 144 -10.29 16.65 -10.35
N ILE A 145 -11.20 15.70 -10.33
CA ILE A 145 -12.51 15.86 -9.71
C ILE A 145 -12.41 15.30 -8.28
N ALA A 146 -12.54 16.17 -7.29
CA ALA A 146 -12.46 15.79 -5.88
C ALA A 146 -13.48 16.54 -5.03
N GLU A 147 -13.69 16.12 -3.80
CA GLU A 147 -14.55 16.84 -2.84
C GLU A 147 -13.67 17.60 -1.85
N GLN A 148 -14.06 18.81 -1.46
CA GLN A 148 -13.37 19.53 -0.39
C GLN A 148 -13.47 18.75 0.92
N ALA A 149 -12.33 18.36 1.49
CA ALA A 149 -12.29 17.55 2.71
C ALA A 149 -12.37 18.44 3.96
N PHE A 150 -11.50 19.46 4.04
CA PHE A 150 -11.48 20.46 5.10
C PHE A 150 -10.57 21.64 4.71
N GLN A 151 -10.62 22.70 5.50
CA GLN A 151 -9.70 23.83 5.41
C GLN A 151 -9.03 24.02 6.77
N TYR A 152 -7.75 24.40 6.77
CA TYR A 152 -7.01 24.68 7.99
C TYR A 152 -6.06 25.86 7.77
N ARG A 153 -6.22 26.93 8.56
CA ARG A 153 -5.39 28.15 8.51
C ARG A 153 -5.15 28.69 7.08
N GLY A 154 -6.20 28.74 6.27
CA GLY A 154 -6.15 29.25 4.89
C GLY A 154 -5.74 28.24 3.82
N TYR A 155 -5.26 27.04 4.21
CA TYR A 155 -4.96 25.96 3.27
C TYR A 155 -6.14 25.04 3.09
N GLU A 156 -6.44 24.71 1.83
CA GLU A 156 -7.51 23.81 1.45
C GLU A 156 -7.01 22.41 1.15
N PHE A 157 -7.79 21.42 1.57
CA PHE A 157 -7.53 20.01 1.35
C PHE A 157 -8.75 19.37 0.71
N PHE A 158 -8.52 18.49 -0.26
CA PHE A 158 -9.56 17.75 -0.96
C PHE A 158 -9.39 16.25 -0.75
N ILE A 159 -10.45 15.49 -1.02
CA ILE A 159 -10.49 14.04 -0.96
C ILE A 159 -10.97 13.46 -2.29
N ALA A 160 -10.23 12.48 -2.80
CA ALA A 160 -10.54 11.76 -4.02
C ALA A 160 -10.36 10.25 -3.81
N HIS A 161 -10.98 9.45 -4.68
CA HIS A 161 -10.90 8.00 -4.62
C HIS A 161 -10.03 7.47 -5.76
N TYR A 162 -8.82 7.00 -5.44
CA TYR A 162 -7.85 6.49 -6.39
C TYR A 162 -7.53 5.02 -6.10
N HIS A 163 -7.59 4.16 -7.12
CA HIS A 163 -7.21 2.75 -7.04
C HIS A 163 -7.76 1.98 -5.82
N GLY A 164 -8.99 2.29 -5.40
CA GLY A 164 -9.65 1.64 -4.24
C GLY A 164 -9.39 2.28 -2.88
N TRP A 165 -8.72 3.44 -2.85
CA TRP A 165 -8.37 4.15 -1.62
C TRP A 165 -8.92 5.57 -1.61
N TRP A 166 -9.33 6.03 -0.44
CA TRP A 166 -9.67 7.43 -0.19
C TRP A 166 -8.42 8.20 0.19
N VAL A 167 -8.03 9.15 -0.67
CA VAL A 167 -6.81 9.93 -0.55
C VAL A 167 -7.18 11.37 -0.26
N VAL A 168 -6.62 11.94 0.80
CA VAL A 168 -6.73 13.36 1.14
C VAL A 168 -5.42 14.03 0.77
N SER A 169 -5.51 15.08 -0.04
CA SER A 169 -4.35 15.84 -0.52
C SER A 169 -4.61 17.34 -0.39
N ASP A 170 -3.53 18.13 -0.40
CA ASP A 170 -3.65 19.58 -0.40
C ASP A 170 -3.88 20.14 -1.81
N VAL A 171 -4.65 21.22 -1.90
CA VAL A 171 -4.98 21.88 -3.18
C VAL A 171 -3.76 22.58 -3.79
N THR A 172 -2.83 23.05 -2.94
CA THR A 172 -1.77 23.98 -3.37
C THR A 172 -0.64 23.28 -4.11
N ALA A 173 -0.18 22.15 -3.60
CA ALA A 173 0.97 21.41 -4.09
C ALA A 173 0.61 19.99 -4.53
N GLY A 174 -0.64 19.54 -4.32
CA GLY A 174 -1.09 18.19 -4.67
C GLY A 174 -0.52 17.10 -3.77
N ILE A 175 0.07 17.45 -2.64
CA ILE A 175 0.72 16.54 -1.70
C ILE A 175 -0.33 15.69 -1.02
N GLN A 176 -0.13 14.38 -1.07
CA GLN A 176 -0.94 13.43 -0.33
C GLN A 176 -0.65 13.51 1.18
N ILE A 177 -1.65 13.91 1.95
CA ILE A 177 -1.57 14.03 3.41
C ILE A 177 -1.94 12.72 4.10
N ALA A 178 -2.99 12.04 3.64
CA ALA A 178 -3.44 10.77 4.19
C ALA A 178 -4.12 9.89 3.14
N CYS A 179 -4.10 8.58 3.37
CA CYS A 179 -4.77 7.60 2.52
C CYS A 179 -5.34 6.48 3.40
N HIS A 180 -6.57 6.05 3.14
CA HIS A 180 -7.23 4.97 3.87
C HIS A 180 -8.34 4.33 3.03
N ASP A 181 -8.70 3.08 3.31
CA ASP A 181 -9.82 2.38 2.65
C ASP A 181 -11.20 2.98 3.01
N ARG A 182 -11.25 3.88 4.01
CA ARG A 182 -12.47 4.47 4.56
C ARG A 182 -12.38 5.99 4.52
N TYR A 183 -13.33 6.61 3.82
CA TYR A 183 -13.47 8.07 3.68
C TYR A 183 -13.33 8.83 5.02
N LYS A 184 -14.12 8.47 6.04
CA LYS A 184 -14.11 9.22 7.31
C LYS A 184 -12.76 9.13 8.02
N ARG A 185 -12.08 7.99 7.86
CA ARG A 185 -10.81 7.72 8.53
C ARG A 185 -9.66 8.44 7.83
N SER A 186 -9.65 8.50 6.50
CA SER A 186 -8.66 9.30 5.76
C SER A 186 -8.74 10.79 6.11
N VAL A 187 -9.96 11.35 6.20
CA VAL A 187 -10.16 12.75 6.62
C VAL A 187 -9.69 12.99 8.07
N GLN A 188 -10.02 12.09 9.00
CA GLN A 188 -9.59 12.23 10.39
C GLN A 188 -8.05 12.22 10.52
N ILE A 189 -7.40 11.24 9.89
CA ILE A 189 -5.93 11.12 9.92
C ILE A 189 -5.28 12.37 9.30
N ALA A 190 -5.84 12.88 8.20
CA ALA A 190 -5.33 14.08 7.55
C ALA A 190 -5.40 15.31 8.48
N LYS A 191 -6.52 15.49 9.19
CA LYS A 191 -6.66 16.58 10.17
C LYS A 191 -5.64 16.47 11.29
N GLU A 192 -5.53 15.30 11.93
CA GLU A 192 -4.59 15.07 13.02
C GLU A 192 -3.14 15.34 12.59
N ARG A 193 -2.76 14.97 11.36
CA ARG A 193 -1.42 15.22 10.81
C ARG A 193 -1.16 16.70 10.56
N ILE A 194 -2.10 17.39 9.93
CA ILE A 194 -1.98 18.81 9.62
C ILE A 194 -1.97 19.65 10.90
N GLU A 195 -2.82 19.33 11.87
CA GLU A 195 -2.86 20.05 13.15
C GLU A 195 -1.55 19.92 13.93
N ARG A 196 -0.94 18.72 13.95
CA ARG A 196 0.33 18.49 14.67
C ARG A 196 1.55 19.08 13.96
N ASN A 197 1.59 19.04 12.64
CA ASN A 197 2.79 19.34 11.85
C ASN A 197 2.61 20.52 10.90
N PHE A 198 1.70 21.45 11.20
CA PHE A 198 1.30 22.49 10.27
C PHE A 198 2.47 23.35 9.77
N GLU A 199 3.34 23.78 10.68
CA GLU A 199 4.48 24.64 10.34
C GLU A 199 5.44 23.94 9.36
N LYS A 200 5.72 22.65 9.60
CA LYS A 200 6.56 21.83 8.72
C LYS A 200 5.92 21.66 7.34
N TYR A 201 4.61 21.43 7.31
CA TYR A 201 3.84 21.38 6.06
C TYR A 201 3.94 22.70 5.29
N VAL A 202 3.75 23.85 5.95
CA VAL A 202 3.85 25.17 5.31
C VAL A 202 5.24 25.40 4.70
N SER A 203 6.30 25.07 5.43
CA SER A 203 7.68 25.14 4.92
C SER A 203 7.87 24.29 3.66
N GLN A 204 7.39 23.06 3.66
CA GLN A 204 7.48 22.15 2.51
C GLN A 204 6.73 22.68 1.28
N VAL A 205 5.49 23.14 1.47
CA VAL A 205 4.70 23.74 0.38
C VAL A 205 5.38 25.00 -0.17
N THR A 206 6.02 25.78 0.70
CA THR A 206 6.71 27.01 0.30
C THR A 206 7.97 26.72 -0.50
N GLN A 207 8.75 25.72 -0.09
CA GLN A 207 9.93 25.27 -0.83
C GLN A 207 9.57 24.72 -2.21
N LEU A 208 8.55 23.87 -2.29
CA LEU A 208 8.04 23.34 -3.56
C LEU A 208 7.44 24.40 -4.49
N ARG A 209 7.01 25.55 -3.95
CA ARG A 209 6.62 26.70 -4.78
C ARG A 209 7.83 27.48 -5.30
N LYS A 210 8.91 27.58 -4.52
CA LYS A 210 10.14 28.29 -4.92
C LYS A 210 10.93 27.53 -5.97
N GLU A 211 11.18 26.25 -5.76
CA GLU A 211 11.98 25.38 -6.68
C GLU A 211 11.41 25.27 -8.10
N TYR A 212 10.19 25.72 -8.34
CA TYR A 212 9.50 25.59 -9.62
C TYR A 212 8.90 26.93 -10.10
N ALA A 213 9.21 28.02 -9.41
CA ALA A 213 9.01 29.39 -9.92
C ALA A 213 10.27 29.91 -10.63
N GLU A 214 11.40 29.20 -10.49
CA GLU A 214 12.63 29.30 -11.29
C GLU A 214 12.59 28.31 -12.46
#